data_AF-A0A1S6GYQ6-F1
#
_entry.id   AF-A0A1S6GYQ6-F1
#
_cell.length_a   1.000
_cell.length_b   1.000
_cell.length_c   1.000
_cell.angle_alpha   90.00
_cell.angle_beta   90.00
_cell.angle_gamma   90.00
#
_symmetry.space_group_name_H-M   'P 1'
#
loop_
_entity.id
_entity.type
_entity.pdbx_description
1 polymer ?
#
loop_
_entity_poly.entity_id
_entity_poly.type
_entity_poly.pdbx_seq_one_letter_code
_entity_poly.pdbx_strand_id
1 'polypeptide(L)'
;MMKQILIKKTESKNIVEGAEEYATRMHAGQKRQYIAAAWLHDVVEDTSATIGNIKNNFGGAMANIVAILTKGSNEEEYAKRFAKCKKEIALIKLADFYDNTSMLIHLDKKHKEQYTYFAEKFYLPLARKLNKSLYEKIKNNIDGVRPKT
;
A
#
# COMPACT_ATOMS: atom_id res chain seq x y z
N MET A 1 -21.80 -2.51 -12.16
CA MET A 1 -22.24 -1.79 -10.95
C MET A 1 -21.67 -2.49 -9.70
N MET A 2 -20.37 -2.33 -9.44
CA MET A 2 -19.69 -2.87 -8.24
C MET A 2 -18.86 -1.76 -7.60
N LYS A 3 -19.57 -0.74 -7.11
CA LYS A 3 -19.08 0.29 -6.17
C LYS A 3 -19.22 -0.20 -4.71
N GLN A 4 -18.96 -1.48 -4.44
CA GLN A 4 -19.07 -2.06 -3.08
C GLN A 4 -17.72 -2.42 -2.46
N ILE A 5 -16.66 -1.70 -2.84
CA ILE A 5 -15.47 -1.51 -2.00
C ILE A 5 -15.31 0.00 -1.76
N LEU A 6 -16.42 0.65 -1.42
CA LEU A 6 -16.47 2.09 -1.11
C LEU A 6 -16.86 2.36 0.35
N ILE A 7 -16.88 1.32 1.19
CA ILE A 7 -17.21 1.42 2.60
C ILE A 7 -15.96 0.97 3.38
N LYS A 8 -15.20 1.96 3.91
CA LYS A 8 -14.10 1.89 4.91
C LYS A 8 -12.65 2.31 4.52
N LYS A 9 -12.38 3.07 3.45
CA LYS A 9 -11.05 3.74 3.35
C LYS A 9 -10.92 5.00 4.22
N THR A 10 -12.01 5.51 4.78
CA THR A 10 -12.04 6.74 5.60
C THR A 10 -11.47 6.60 7.02
N GLU A 11 -11.08 5.40 7.46
CA GLU A 11 -10.52 5.19 8.81
C GLU A 11 -9.43 4.10 8.86
N SER A 12 -8.58 3.93 7.85
CA SER A 12 -7.53 2.89 7.94
C SER A 12 -6.39 3.31 8.88
N LYS A 13 -6.65 3.16 10.18
CA LYS A 13 -5.70 3.31 11.30
C LYS A 13 -4.41 2.52 11.05
N ASN A 14 -4.51 1.41 10.32
CA ASN A 14 -3.43 0.47 10.03
C ASN A 14 -2.36 1.00 9.06
N ILE A 15 -2.74 1.86 8.10
CA ILE A 15 -1.77 2.40 7.11
C ILE A 15 -0.84 3.40 7.80
N VAL A 16 -1.42 4.25 8.66
CA VAL A 16 -0.65 5.22 9.46
C VAL A 16 0.14 4.52 10.55
N GLU A 17 -0.44 3.58 11.30
CA GLU A 17 0.28 2.79 12.31
C GLU A 17 1.42 1.95 11.70
N GLY A 18 1.22 1.35 10.52
CA GLY A 18 2.24 0.61 9.79
C GLY A 18 3.38 1.50 9.27
N ALA A 19 3.05 2.72 8.83
CA ALA A 19 4.04 3.74 8.48
C ALA A 19 4.78 4.26 9.73
N GLU A 20 4.10 4.40 10.86
CA GLU A 20 4.67 4.87 12.13
C GLU A 20 5.60 3.86 12.79
N GLU A 21 5.23 2.57 12.84
CA GLU A 21 6.07 1.46 13.35
C GLU A 21 7.46 1.52 12.68
N TYR A 22 7.48 1.79 11.38
CA TYR A 22 8.72 1.88 10.62
C TYR A 22 9.43 3.23 10.71
N ALA A 23 8.69 4.33 10.84
CA ALA A 23 9.26 5.67 10.92
C ALA A 23 9.94 5.96 12.27
N THR A 24 9.86 5.05 13.25
CA THR A 24 10.57 5.11 14.55
C THR A 24 12.09 5.33 14.42
N ARG A 25 12.70 4.90 13.32
CA ARG A 25 14.16 5.03 13.08
C ARG A 25 14.56 6.24 12.23
N MET A 26 13.62 7.09 11.85
CA MET A 26 13.85 8.22 10.95
C MET A 26 14.03 9.54 11.70
N HIS A 27 14.80 10.47 11.15
CA HIS A 27 14.81 11.85 11.63
C HIS A 27 13.41 12.46 11.56
N ALA A 28 13.05 13.30 12.53
CA ALA A 28 11.68 13.79 12.72
C ALA A 28 11.06 14.43 11.45
N GLY A 29 11.86 15.14 10.65
CA GLY A 29 11.40 15.72 9.39
C GLY A 29 11.05 14.69 8.32
N GLN A 30 11.86 13.63 8.18
CA GLN A 30 11.61 12.52 7.25
C GLN A 30 10.40 11.70 7.72
N LYS A 31 10.31 11.40 9.02
CA LYS A 31 9.16 10.72 9.62
C LYS A 31 7.84 11.39 9.26
N ARG A 32 7.74 12.72 9.43
CA ARG A 32 6.53 13.48 9.09
C ARG A 32 6.19 13.41 7.60
N GLN A 33 7.18 13.43 6.72
CA GLN A 33 6.95 13.36 5.27
C GLN A 33 6.34 12.01 4.87
N TYR A 34 6.84 10.90 5.39
CA TYR A 34 6.32 9.58 5.02
C TYR A 34 4.97 9.27 5.68
N ILE A 35 4.70 9.81 6.88
CA ILE A 35 3.36 9.79 7.45
C ILE A 35 2.41 10.56 6.53
N ALA A 36 2.72 11.81 6.16
CA ALA A 36 1.90 12.59 5.24
C ALA A 36 1.67 11.87 3.90
N ALA A 37 2.69 11.20 3.34
CA ALA A 37 2.54 10.40 2.14
C ALA A 37 1.57 9.22 2.32
N ALA A 38 1.60 8.55 3.48
CA ALA A 38 0.65 7.49 3.82
C ALA A 38 -0.80 8.01 3.87
N TRP A 39 -1.02 9.22 4.41
CA TRP A 39 -2.32 9.89 4.38
C TRP A 39 -2.79 10.25 2.96
N LEU A 40 -1.86 10.55 2.06
CA LEU A 40 -2.16 11.02 0.70
C LEU A 40 -2.20 9.92 -0.38
N HIS A 41 -1.88 8.66 -0.03
CA HIS A 41 -1.54 7.64 -1.02
C HIS A 41 -2.62 7.37 -2.08
N ASP A 42 -3.90 7.43 -1.70
CA ASP A 42 -5.05 7.22 -2.59
C ASP A 42 -5.74 8.50 -3.07
N VAL A 43 -5.32 9.69 -2.61
CA VAL A 43 -6.07 10.93 -2.86
C VAL A 43 -6.29 11.17 -4.34
N VAL A 44 -5.31 10.83 -5.19
CA VAL A 44 -5.41 10.99 -6.65
C VAL A 44 -6.28 9.90 -7.30
N GLU A 45 -6.40 8.72 -6.69
CA GLU A 45 -7.25 7.63 -7.21
C GLU A 45 -8.72 7.83 -6.82
N ASP A 46 -8.97 8.31 -5.60
CA ASP A 46 -10.30 8.35 -4.99
C ASP A 46 -11.00 9.71 -5.13
N THR A 47 -10.31 10.74 -5.65
CA THR A 47 -10.86 12.10 -5.77
C THR A 47 -10.56 12.72 -7.13
N SER A 48 -11.04 13.95 -7.36
CA SER A 48 -10.70 14.75 -8.55
C SER A 48 -9.33 15.44 -8.45
N ALA A 49 -8.58 15.24 -7.36
CA ALA A 49 -7.25 15.80 -7.20
C ALA A 49 -6.25 15.19 -8.17
N THR A 50 -5.32 16.02 -8.65
CA THR A 50 -4.24 15.63 -9.56
C THR A 50 -2.89 15.67 -8.84
N ILE A 51 -1.87 15.03 -9.44
CA ILE A 51 -0.47 15.18 -9.00
C ILE A 51 -0.03 16.66 -9.02
N GLY A 52 -0.58 17.47 -9.94
CA GLY A 52 -0.38 18.92 -9.96
C GLY A 52 -0.92 19.59 -8.70
N ASN A 53 -2.11 19.20 -8.23
CA ASN A 53 -2.66 19.69 -6.96
C ASN A 53 -1.77 19.30 -5.78
N ILE A 54 -1.28 18.07 -5.72
CA ILE A 54 -0.34 17.63 -4.67
C ILE A 54 0.94 18.46 -4.69
N LYS A 55 1.51 18.70 -5.88
CA LYS A 55 2.73 19.51 -6.04
C LYS A 55 2.53 20.95 -5.53
N ASN A 56 1.39 21.56 -5.84
CA ASN A 56 1.11 22.95 -5.44
C ASN A 56 0.90 23.09 -3.93
N ASN A 57 0.31 22.09 -3.27
CA ASN A 57 0.00 22.15 -1.84
C ASN A 57 1.14 21.60 -0.94
N PHE A 58 1.89 20.60 -1.41
CA PHE A 58 2.86 19.86 -0.58
C PHE A 58 4.29 19.83 -1.17
N GLY A 59 4.50 20.44 -2.32
CA GLY A 59 5.81 20.50 -2.99
C GLY A 59 6.15 19.27 -3.85
N GLY A 60 7.20 19.41 -4.65
CA GLY A 60 7.60 18.40 -5.66
C GLY A 60 8.01 17.05 -5.07
N ALA A 61 8.64 17.05 -3.89
CA ALA A 61 9.04 15.81 -3.24
C ALA A 61 7.83 14.96 -2.85
N MET A 62 6.78 15.56 -2.30
CA MET A 62 5.54 14.85 -1.95
C MET A 62 4.80 14.38 -3.20
N ALA A 63 4.68 15.24 -4.22
CA ALA A 63 4.06 14.87 -5.48
C ALA A 63 4.71 13.65 -6.13
N ASN A 64 6.05 13.55 -6.07
CA ASN A 64 6.76 12.37 -6.56
C ASN A 64 6.46 11.11 -5.75
N ILE A 65 6.40 11.21 -4.41
CA ILE A 65 6.05 10.06 -3.56
C ILE A 65 4.62 9.59 -3.87
N VAL A 66 3.65 10.52 -3.91
CA VAL A 66 2.25 10.19 -4.23
C VAL A 66 2.14 9.59 -5.62
N ALA A 67 2.85 10.10 -6.63
CA ALA A 67 2.88 9.49 -7.96
C ALA A 67 3.38 8.03 -7.94
N ILE A 68 4.38 7.72 -7.11
CA ILE A 68 4.87 6.34 -6.89
C ILE A 68 3.89 5.49 -6.07
N LEU A 69 2.87 6.07 -5.43
CA LEU A 69 1.82 5.34 -4.73
C LEU A 69 0.54 5.19 -5.58
N THR A 70 0.27 6.10 -6.51
CA THR A 70 -0.91 6.10 -7.40
C THR A 70 -0.84 5.02 -8.49
N LYS A 71 -1.88 4.18 -8.58
CA LYS A 71 -2.04 3.04 -9.48
C LYS A 71 -2.11 3.48 -10.94
N GLY A 72 -1.33 2.80 -11.77
CA GLY A 72 -1.40 2.94 -13.23
C GLY A 72 -2.34 1.91 -13.86
N SER A 73 -2.43 1.93 -15.19
CA SER A 73 -3.26 0.96 -15.94
C SER A 73 -2.73 -0.48 -15.85
N ASN A 74 -1.42 -0.67 -15.70
CA ASN A 74 -0.78 -1.98 -15.59
C ASN A 74 -0.41 -2.30 -14.14
N GLU A 75 -1.11 -3.28 -13.54
CA GLU A 75 -0.94 -3.63 -12.14
C GLU A 75 0.38 -4.36 -11.84
N GLU A 76 0.92 -5.15 -12.78
CA GLU A 76 2.24 -5.76 -12.61
C GLU A 76 3.36 -4.71 -12.67
N GLU A 77 3.28 -3.78 -13.61
CA GLU A 77 4.25 -2.69 -13.70
C GLU A 77 4.22 -1.82 -12.45
N TYR A 78 3.01 -1.52 -11.97
CA TYR A 78 2.79 -0.88 -10.69
C TYR A 78 3.46 -1.64 -9.54
N ALA A 79 3.25 -2.95 -9.41
CA ALA A 79 3.86 -3.75 -8.35
C ALA A 79 5.41 -3.78 -8.44
N LYS A 80 5.97 -3.88 -9.66
CA LYS A 80 7.42 -3.95 -9.90
C LYS A 80 8.15 -2.68 -9.48
N ARG A 81 7.51 -1.50 -9.53
CA ARG A 81 8.16 -0.23 -9.22
C ARG A 81 8.63 -0.14 -7.77
N PHE A 82 7.93 -0.82 -6.84
CA PHE A 82 8.26 -0.77 -5.41
C PHE A 82 9.58 -1.44 -5.06
N ALA A 83 10.05 -2.39 -5.89
CA ALA A 83 11.37 -2.99 -5.73
C ALA A 83 12.52 -2.02 -6.07
N LYS A 84 12.22 -0.93 -6.81
CA LYS A 84 13.21 0.08 -7.27
C LYS A 84 13.08 1.43 -6.56
N CYS A 85 12.00 1.65 -5.81
CA CYS A 85 11.76 2.91 -5.12
C CYS A 85 12.50 2.99 -3.77
N LYS A 86 12.41 4.15 -3.11
CA LYS A 86 12.92 4.31 -1.74
C LYS A 86 12.19 3.34 -0.80
N LYS A 87 12.95 2.74 0.13
CA LYS A 87 12.44 1.71 1.07
C LYS A 87 11.18 2.16 1.80
N GLU A 88 11.13 3.42 2.20
CA GLU A 88 10.02 4.02 2.94
C GLU A 88 8.74 4.07 2.12
N ILE A 89 8.83 4.33 0.81
CA ILE A 89 7.67 4.34 -0.09
C ILE A 89 7.14 2.91 -0.29
N ALA A 90 8.05 1.95 -0.47
CA ALA A 90 7.69 0.53 -0.56
C ALA A 90 6.98 0.05 0.71
N LEU A 91 7.35 0.55 1.88
CA LEU A 91 6.72 0.19 3.15
C LEU A 91 5.33 0.75 3.31
N ILE A 92 5.08 1.97 2.84
CA ILE A 92 3.70 2.51 2.77
C ILE A 92 2.84 1.57 1.92
N LYS A 93 3.35 1.13 0.76
CA LYS A 93 2.60 0.19 -0.09
C LYS A 93 2.40 -1.18 0.57
N LEU A 94 3.39 -1.70 1.28
CA LEU A 94 3.26 -2.96 2.00
C LEU A 94 2.26 -2.87 3.16
N ALA A 95 2.17 -1.72 3.84
CA ALA A 95 1.18 -1.47 4.88
C ALA A 95 -0.24 -1.40 4.30
N ASP A 96 -0.43 -0.66 3.20
CA ASP A 96 -1.69 -0.64 2.43
C ASP A 96 -2.06 -2.06 1.94
N PHE A 97 -1.12 -2.81 1.39
CA PHE A 97 -1.37 -4.19 0.95
C PHE A 97 -1.72 -5.13 2.11
N TYR A 98 -1.09 -4.97 3.27
CA TYR A 98 -1.47 -5.69 4.48
C TYR A 98 -2.92 -5.38 4.89
N ASP A 99 -3.31 -4.11 4.92
CA ASP A 99 -4.67 -3.71 5.26
C ASP A 99 -5.69 -4.31 4.28
N ASN A 100 -5.41 -4.22 2.97
CA ASN A 100 -6.26 -4.82 1.94
C ASN A 100 -6.37 -6.35 2.07
N THR A 101 -5.27 -7.04 2.40
CA THR A 101 -5.29 -8.50 2.60
C THR A 101 -5.98 -8.93 3.90
N SER A 102 -6.15 -8.05 4.90
CA SER A 102 -6.90 -8.37 6.11
C SER A 102 -8.39 -8.61 5.84
N MET A 103 -8.92 -7.96 4.79
CA MET A 103 -10.33 -8.04 4.37
C MET A 103 -10.57 -9.13 3.32
N LEU A 104 -9.52 -9.83 2.88
CA LEU A 104 -9.56 -10.74 1.74
C LEU A 104 -10.53 -11.90 1.92
N ILE A 105 -10.75 -12.34 3.17
CA ILE A 105 -11.69 -13.41 3.51
C ILE A 105 -13.13 -13.11 3.05
N HIS A 106 -13.51 -11.83 3.02
CA HIS A 106 -14.84 -11.36 2.64
C HIS A 106 -15.03 -11.14 1.13
N LEU A 107 -13.97 -11.27 0.34
CA LEU A 107 -14.03 -11.06 -1.11
C LEU A 107 -14.36 -12.36 -1.87
N ASP A 108 -14.77 -12.20 -3.13
CA ASP A 108 -15.01 -13.34 -4.02
C ASP A 108 -13.72 -14.10 -4.39
N LYS A 109 -13.88 -15.27 -4.99
CA LYS A 109 -12.77 -16.15 -5.39
C LYS A 109 -11.79 -15.45 -6.35
N LYS A 110 -12.31 -14.68 -7.31
CA LYS A 110 -11.49 -14.00 -8.32
C LYS A 110 -10.55 -12.98 -7.66
N HIS A 111 -11.07 -12.18 -6.73
CA HIS A 111 -10.27 -11.21 -5.99
C HIS A 111 -9.24 -11.91 -5.07
N LYS A 112 -9.62 -12.99 -4.40
CA LYS A 112 -8.69 -13.80 -3.58
C LYS A 112 -7.53 -14.34 -4.42
N GLU A 113 -7.81 -14.89 -5.60
CA GLU A 113 -6.80 -15.40 -6.52
C GLU A 113 -5.87 -14.28 -7.03
N GLN A 114 -6.44 -13.14 -7.44
CA GLN A 114 -5.65 -11.99 -7.88
C GLN A 114 -4.71 -11.48 -6.78
N TYR A 115 -5.21 -11.25 -5.57
CA TYR A 115 -4.38 -10.77 -4.47
C TYR A 115 -3.31 -11.79 -4.05
N THR A 116 -3.64 -13.09 -4.05
CA THR A 116 -2.68 -14.16 -3.76
C THR A 116 -1.54 -14.15 -4.78
N TYR A 117 -1.87 -14.04 -6.07
CA TYR A 117 -0.87 -13.92 -7.15
C TYR A 117 0.07 -12.73 -6.94
N PHE A 118 -0.47 -11.53 -6.69
CA PHE A 118 0.35 -10.34 -6.46
C PHE A 118 1.19 -10.43 -5.18
N ALA A 119 0.64 -11.04 -4.12
CA ALA A 119 1.35 -11.28 -2.88
C ALA A 119 2.58 -12.15 -3.12
N GLU A 120 2.40 -13.32 -3.75
CA GLU A 120 3.49 -14.27 -3.98
C GLU A 120 4.54 -13.74 -4.96
N LYS A 121 4.10 -13.12 -6.06
CA LYS A 121 4.99 -12.67 -7.12
C LYS A 121 5.78 -11.42 -6.75
N PHE A 122 5.21 -10.50 -5.96
CA PHE A 122 5.81 -9.19 -5.73
C PHE A 122 5.94 -8.82 -4.26
N TYR A 123 4.85 -8.85 -3.50
CA TYR A 123 4.82 -8.19 -2.19
C TYR A 123 5.42 -9.03 -1.05
N LEU A 124 5.29 -10.35 -1.05
CA LEU A 124 5.93 -11.23 -0.06
C LEU A 124 7.47 -11.23 -0.19
N PRO A 125 8.07 -11.36 -1.40
CA PRO A 125 9.52 -11.18 -1.56
C PRO A 125 10.00 -9.81 -1.09
N LEU A 126 9.26 -8.74 -1.43
CA LEU A 126 9.59 -7.38 -1.02
C LEU A 126 9.50 -7.21 0.50
N ALA A 127 8.42 -7.66 1.13
CA ALA A 127 8.23 -7.60 2.57
C ALA A 127 9.31 -8.38 3.31
N ARG A 128 9.64 -9.60 2.87
CA ARG A 128 10.71 -10.42 3.46
C ARG A 128 12.04 -9.67 3.53
N LYS A 129 12.37 -8.90 2.48
CA LYS A 129 13.58 -8.08 2.42
C LYS A 129 13.51 -6.84 3.32
N LEU A 130 12.34 -6.20 3.42
CA LEU A 130 12.24 -4.86 4.00
C LEU A 130 11.73 -4.83 5.45
N ASN A 131 10.77 -5.68 5.81
CA ASN A 131 10.11 -5.71 7.11
C ASN A 131 9.51 -7.11 7.40
N LYS A 132 10.14 -7.83 8.35
CA LYS A 132 9.72 -9.18 8.76
C LYS A 132 8.30 -9.22 9.36
N SER A 133 7.91 -8.19 10.13
CA SER A 133 6.58 -8.10 10.76
C SER A 133 5.48 -8.05 9.68
N LEU A 134 5.63 -7.17 8.69
CA LEU A 134 4.69 -7.09 7.55
C LEU A 134 4.69 -8.37 6.72
N TYR A 135 5.85 -9.01 6.51
CA TYR A 135 5.93 -10.28 5.80
C TYR A 135 5.05 -11.36 6.45
N GLU A 136 5.21 -11.59 7.76
CA GLU A 136 4.42 -12.61 8.47
C GLU A 136 2.93 -12.27 8.46
N LYS A 137 2.58 -11.00 8.71
CA LYS A 137 1.18 -10.52 8.69
C LYS A 137 0.51 -10.76 7.33
N ILE A 138 1.14 -10.33 6.23
CA ILE A 138 0.61 -10.53 4.87
C ILE A 138 0.53 -12.02 4.55
N LYS A 139 1.57 -12.80 4.88
CA LYS A 139 1.59 -14.24 4.62
C LYS A 139 0.43 -14.96 5.32
N ASN A 140 0.16 -14.64 6.58
CA ASN A 140 -0.93 -15.23 7.33
C ASN A 140 -2.30 -14.93 6.70
N ASN A 141 -2.52 -13.69 6.25
CA ASN A 141 -3.77 -13.30 5.55
C ASN A 141 -3.96 -14.10 4.25
N ILE A 142 -2.90 -14.26 3.46
CA ILE A 142 -2.94 -14.99 2.19
C ILE A 142 -3.18 -16.48 2.43
N ASP A 143 -2.47 -17.10 3.37
CA ASP A 143 -2.61 -18.51 3.69
C ASP A 143 -4.02 -18.83 4.23
N GLY A 144 -4.64 -17.90 4.95
CA GLY A 144 -6.00 -18.03 5.46
C GLY A 144 -7.10 -18.09 4.39
N VAL A 145 -6.83 -17.61 3.17
CA VAL A 145 -7.80 -17.65 2.06
C VAL A 145 -7.44 -18.65 0.96
N ARG A 146 -6.33 -19.38 1.09
CA ARG A 146 -5.99 -20.45 0.15
C ARG A 146 -7.07 -21.54 0.19
N PRO A 147 -7.43 -22.11 -0.96
CA PRO A 147 -8.22 -23.35 -0.98
C PRO A 147 -7.46 -24.41 -0.16
N LYS A 148 -8.12 -24.99 0.84
CA LYS A 148 -7.59 -26.19 1.50
C LYS A 148 -7.60 -27.30 0.45
N THR A 149 -6.42 -27.79 0.10
CA THR A 149 -6.23 -29.01 -0.70
C THR A 149 -6.78 -30.22 0.01
#